data_AF-A0A4Z0JRQ5-F1
#
_entry.id   AF-A0A4Z0JRQ5-F1
#
_cell.length_a   1.000
_cell.length_b   1.000
_cell.length_c   1.000
_cell.angle_alpha   90.00
_cell.angle_beta   90.00
_cell.angle_gamma   90.00
#
_symmetry.space_group_name_H-M   'P 1'
#
loop_
_entity.id
_entity.type
_entity.pdbx_description
1 polymer ?
#
loop_
_entity_poly.entity_id
_entity_poly.type
_entity_poly.pdbx_seq_one_letter_code
_entity_poly.pdbx_strand_id
1 'polypeptide(L)'
;MENFDKDLTSIQEARNLAKKGHQASLELATFSQEKIDAILKAMSVAGEEHAVELAKLAVEDTGFGNVPDKTYKNHAASTLLYEQIKDEKTVGIIKKDPELKTMDVAQPIGLVMGIVPSTNPTSTVIFKSMIALKSRNAIVFAPHPAAAKCTFRAAEIMNDAAKAAGAPDNVVTCVSTTTMGSTNELMHSKEVGLIIATGGPGMVKAAYSSGKPAIGVGAGNSPSYIERSADVKDAVAKIIASKSFDYGTICASEQSIICESCNEAEVVSELEKQGGYFMSEAETEAVCKLLFKNGGHAMDAKFVGRSPQVISQAAGFTVPDSIKILIGRQKGVGEGNPLSYEKLTSVLAFYVVEDWQEACQLSIDLLQNGIGHTMNLHTNREDIVLKFAAKPASRILVNTGGSQGGTGISTGLPISFTLGCGTLGGSSVSENVSPKHLLNIKKVAYGLKDVTTLVQDDKSFNHPELKSQVKQCLNDHKCDHTVEKATKNMSDKDLELLTELVRKTLSEMKA
;
A
#
# COMPACT_ATOMS: atom_id res chain seq x y z
N MET A 1 5.86 30.52 -31.41
CA MET A 1 5.25 29.37 -30.72
C MET A 1 4.26 29.94 -29.73
N GLU A 2 2.98 29.61 -29.86
CA GLU A 2 1.98 30.03 -28.88
C GLU A 2 2.34 29.44 -27.52
N ASN A 3 2.44 30.30 -26.51
CA ASN A 3 2.76 29.91 -25.14
C ASN A 3 1.44 29.56 -24.45
N PHE A 4 1.04 28.28 -24.51
CA PHE A 4 -0.17 27.82 -23.83
C PHE A 4 -0.02 27.91 -22.32
N ASP A 5 -1.13 28.19 -21.63
CA ASP A 5 -1.15 28.23 -20.16
C ASP A 5 -0.72 26.89 -19.55
N LYS A 6 -0.08 26.96 -18.38
CA LYS A 6 0.52 25.79 -17.71
C LYS A 6 -0.52 24.70 -17.41
N ASP A 7 -1.71 25.09 -17.00
CA ASP A 7 -2.82 24.18 -16.71
C ASP A 7 -3.30 23.47 -18.00
N LEU A 8 -3.54 24.21 -19.08
CA LEU A 8 -3.93 23.65 -20.38
C LEU A 8 -2.87 22.68 -20.92
N THR A 9 -1.59 23.06 -20.81
CA THR A 9 -0.46 22.21 -21.20
C THR A 9 -0.44 20.93 -20.38
N SER A 10 -0.63 21.02 -19.05
CA SER A 10 -0.64 19.86 -18.16
C SER A 10 -1.82 18.91 -18.39
N ILE A 11 -2.99 19.44 -18.73
CA ILE A 11 -4.18 18.66 -19.05
C ILE A 11 -3.98 17.92 -20.38
N GLN A 12 -3.43 18.61 -21.38
CA GLN A 12 -3.13 17.97 -22.66
C GLN A 12 -2.05 16.89 -22.53
N GLU A 13 -1.02 17.13 -21.71
CA GLU A 13 -0.02 16.12 -21.35
C GLU A 13 -0.68 14.90 -20.72
N ALA A 14 -1.53 15.08 -19.70
CA ALA A 14 -2.27 13.99 -19.06
C ALA A 14 -3.08 13.15 -20.07
N ARG A 15 -3.81 13.78 -20.99
CA ARG A 15 -4.56 13.09 -22.06
C ARG A 15 -3.65 12.26 -22.96
N ASN A 16 -2.51 12.83 -23.34
CA ASN A 16 -1.55 12.16 -24.22
C ASN A 16 -0.92 10.94 -23.52
N LEU A 17 -0.53 11.09 -22.26
CA LEU A 17 0.03 10.01 -21.45
C LEU A 17 -1.00 8.89 -21.23
N ALA A 18 -2.25 9.24 -20.93
CA ALA A 18 -3.32 8.25 -20.75
C ALA A 18 -3.55 7.41 -22.02
N LYS A 19 -3.63 8.05 -23.20
CA LYS A 19 -3.77 7.33 -24.48
C LYS A 19 -2.58 6.42 -24.79
N LYS A 20 -1.36 6.93 -24.61
CA LYS A 20 -0.13 6.16 -24.88
C LYS A 20 0.02 4.99 -23.90
N GLY A 21 -0.20 5.22 -22.61
CA GLY A 21 -0.15 4.18 -21.58
C GLY A 21 -1.22 3.11 -21.79
N HIS A 22 -2.42 3.48 -22.23
CA HIS A 22 -3.45 2.50 -22.59
C HIS A 22 -3.01 1.62 -23.75
N GLN A 23 -2.47 2.20 -24.82
CA GLN A 23 -1.94 1.44 -25.95
C GLN A 23 -0.83 0.47 -25.52
N ALA A 24 0.09 0.93 -24.66
CA ALA A 24 1.14 0.08 -24.08
C ALA A 24 0.55 -1.07 -23.26
N SER A 25 -0.50 -0.82 -22.46
CA SER A 25 -1.17 -1.85 -21.66
C SER A 25 -1.82 -2.95 -22.52
N LEU A 26 -2.38 -2.60 -23.68
CA LEU A 26 -2.97 -3.58 -24.60
C LEU A 26 -1.92 -4.51 -25.19
N GLU A 27 -0.72 -3.98 -25.49
CA GLU A 27 0.39 -4.81 -25.95
C GLU A 27 0.96 -5.67 -24.82
N LEU A 28 1.19 -5.09 -23.64
CA LEU A 28 1.71 -5.78 -22.47
C LEU A 28 0.82 -6.94 -22.02
N ALA A 29 -0.50 -6.80 -22.17
CA ALA A 29 -1.48 -7.85 -21.85
C ALA A 29 -1.25 -9.17 -22.62
N THR A 30 -0.60 -9.11 -23.80
CA THR A 30 -0.32 -10.27 -24.66
C THR A 30 0.96 -11.02 -24.30
N PHE A 31 1.80 -10.46 -23.42
CA PHE A 31 3.12 -11.04 -23.12
C PHE A 31 3.01 -12.33 -22.30
N SER A 32 3.99 -13.21 -22.47
CA SER A 32 4.15 -14.43 -21.67
C SER A 32 4.67 -14.11 -20.26
N GLN A 33 4.58 -15.08 -19.35
CA GLN A 33 5.11 -14.94 -17.99
C GLN A 33 6.62 -14.66 -18.02
N GLU A 34 7.36 -15.41 -18.83
CA GLU A 34 8.82 -15.31 -18.97
C GLU A 34 9.25 -13.92 -19.46
N LYS A 35 8.51 -13.34 -20.40
CA LYS A 35 8.80 -11.99 -20.91
C LYS A 35 8.53 -10.93 -19.84
N ILE A 36 7.45 -11.06 -19.07
CA ILE A 36 7.16 -10.16 -17.95
C ILE A 36 8.21 -10.28 -16.85
N ASP A 37 8.65 -11.50 -16.54
CA ASP A 37 9.65 -11.73 -15.49
C ASP A 37 11.03 -11.20 -15.90
N ALA A 38 11.40 -11.30 -17.18
CA ALA A 38 12.62 -10.69 -17.72
C ALA A 38 12.59 -9.15 -17.61
N ILE A 39 11.45 -8.52 -17.95
CA ILE A 39 11.23 -7.08 -17.79
C ILE A 39 11.35 -6.70 -16.30
N LEU A 40 10.70 -7.45 -15.41
CA LEU A 40 10.73 -7.18 -13.98
C LEU A 40 12.14 -7.29 -13.40
N LYS A 41 12.95 -8.26 -13.87
CA LYS A 41 14.35 -8.37 -13.44
C LYS A 41 15.16 -7.15 -13.84
N ALA A 42 15.03 -6.67 -15.08
CA ALA A 42 15.74 -5.48 -15.56
C ALA A 42 15.36 -4.23 -14.76
N MET A 43 14.06 -4.05 -14.49
CA MET A 43 13.55 -2.98 -13.64
C MET A 43 14.09 -3.03 -12.21
N SER A 44 14.18 -4.22 -11.61
CA SER A 44 14.76 -4.40 -10.27
C SER A 44 16.23 -3.97 -10.23
N VAL A 45 17.03 -4.41 -11.21
CA VAL A 45 18.45 -4.05 -11.34
C VAL A 45 18.62 -2.53 -11.47
N ALA A 46 17.89 -1.90 -12.39
CA ALA A 46 17.97 -0.45 -12.57
C ALA A 46 17.53 0.34 -11.33
N GLY A 47 16.48 -0.14 -10.64
CA GLY A 47 16.02 0.46 -9.38
C GLY A 47 17.09 0.44 -8.28
N GLU A 48 17.86 -0.65 -8.20
CA GLU A 48 18.98 -0.78 -7.26
C GLU A 48 20.18 0.09 -7.67
N GLU A 49 20.59 0.03 -8.94
CA GLU A 49 21.73 0.80 -9.47
C GLU A 49 21.56 2.31 -9.25
N HIS A 50 20.32 2.81 -9.39
CA HIS A 50 19.99 4.22 -9.18
C HIS A 50 19.44 4.54 -7.78
N ALA A 51 19.44 3.59 -6.83
CA ALA A 51 18.82 3.77 -5.51
C ALA A 51 19.37 4.99 -4.75
N VAL A 52 20.69 5.20 -4.80
CA VAL A 52 21.38 6.33 -4.15
C VAL A 52 21.13 7.66 -4.89
N GLU A 53 21.13 7.65 -6.22
CA GLU A 53 20.83 8.85 -7.04
C GLU A 53 19.43 9.37 -6.71
N LEU A 54 18.45 8.47 -6.76
CA LEU A 54 17.05 8.79 -6.49
C LEU A 54 16.82 9.22 -5.03
N ALA A 55 17.56 8.66 -4.08
CA ALA A 55 17.50 9.07 -2.69
C ALA A 55 18.00 10.50 -2.49
N LYS A 56 19.16 10.85 -3.09
CA LYS A 56 19.70 12.22 -3.05
C LYS A 56 18.73 13.23 -3.66
N LEU A 57 18.20 12.93 -4.84
CA LEU A 57 17.28 13.82 -5.53
C LEU A 57 15.96 14.01 -4.75
N ALA A 58 15.47 12.96 -4.09
CA ALA A 58 14.28 13.06 -3.24
C ALA A 58 14.51 13.94 -1.99
N VAL A 59 15.67 13.82 -1.33
CA VAL A 59 16.03 14.70 -0.21
C VAL A 59 16.19 16.15 -0.69
N GLU A 60 16.80 16.38 -1.85
CA GLU A 60 16.98 17.71 -2.43
C GLU A 60 15.64 18.37 -2.79
N ASP A 61 14.76 17.66 -3.50
CA ASP A 61 13.46 18.18 -3.94
C ASP A 61 12.54 18.53 -2.75
N THR A 62 12.51 17.67 -1.74
CA THR A 62 11.49 17.72 -0.67
C THR A 62 12.02 18.34 0.62
N GLY A 63 13.33 18.25 0.86
CA GLY A 63 13.93 18.50 2.17
C GLY A 63 13.60 17.44 3.23
N PHE A 64 12.89 16.36 2.89
CA PHE A 64 12.43 15.37 3.86
C PHE A 64 13.43 14.23 3.99
N GLY A 65 13.63 13.76 5.22
CA GLY A 65 14.34 12.53 5.49
C GLY A 65 15.85 12.62 5.27
N ASN A 66 16.48 11.48 4.99
CA ASN A 66 17.93 11.41 4.78
C ASN A 66 18.29 10.40 3.67
N VAL A 67 19.48 10.56 3.09
CA VAL A 67 19.92 9.78 1.92
C VAL A 67 20.06 8.29 2.23
N PRO A 68 20.70 7.84 3.33
CA PRO A 68 20.79 6.42 3.65
C PRO A 68 19.42 5.72 3.74
N ASP A 69 18.47 6.31 4.47
CA ASP A 69 17.17 5.66 4.68
C ASP A 69 16.32 5.66 3.40
N LYS A 70 16.35 6.75 2.61
CA LYS A 70 15.71 6.74 1.28
C LYS A 70 16.36 5.75 0.31
N THR A 71 17.67 5.55 0.40
CA THR A 71 18.37 4.53 -0.40
C THR A 71 17.84 3.15 -0.02
N TYR A 72 17.72 2.85 1.28
CA TYR A 72 17.16 1.58 1.74
C TYR A 72 15.69 1.41 1.34
N LYS A 73 14.88 2.48 1.33
CA LYS A 73 13.50 2.44 0.80
C LYS A 73 13.46 2.10 -0.69
N ASN A 74 14.38 2.66 -1.48
CA ASN A 74 14.50 2.34 -2.91
C ASN A 74 14.96 0.89 -3.13
N HIS A 75 15.94 0.42 -2.33
CA HIS A 75 16.38 -0.98 -2.30
C HIS A 75 15.22 -1.93 -1.96
N ALA A 76 14.43 -1.61 -0.93
CA ALA A 76 13.28 -2.42 -0.56
C ALA A 76 12.22 -2.48 -1.67
N ALA A 77 11.95 -1.34 -2.32
CA ALA A 77 10.99 -1.25 -3.41
C ALA A 77 11.44 -1.95 -4.71
N SER A 78 12.75 -2.12 -4.92
CA SER A 78 13.33 -2.72 -6.14
C SER A 78 13.77 -4.17 -5.90
N THR A 79 14.75 -4.37 -5.03
CA THR A 79 15.42 -5.65 -4.80
C THR A 79 14.58 -6.57 -3.92
N LEU A 80 14.21 -6.13 -2.71
CA LEU A 80 13.47 -7.01 -1.79
C LEU A 80 12.07 -7.36 -2.33
N LEU A 81 11.37 -6.37 -2.89
CA LEU A 81 10.10 -6.59 -3.56
C LEU A 81 10.22 -7.59 -4.71
N TYR A 82 11.23 -7.44 -5.58
CA TYR A 82 11.46 -8.36 -6.71
C TYR A 82 11.60 -9.80 -6.22
N GLU A 83 12.45 -10.02 -5.21
CA GLU A 83 12.65 -11.37 -4.65
C GLU A 83 11.35 -11.97 -4.11
N GLN A 84 10.45 -11.15 -3.55
CA GLN A 84 9.16 -11.61 -3.04
C GLN A 84 8.16 -11.95 -4.15
N ILE A 85 8.15 -11.21 -5.28
CA ILE A 85 7.09 -11.33 -6.31
C ILE A 85 7.53 -12.06 -7.59
N LYS A 86 8.83 -12.35 -7.76
CA LYS A 86 9.37 -12.89 -9.04
C LYS A 86 8.66 -14.18 -9.47
N ASP A 87 8.30 -15.07 -8.54
CA ASP A 87 7.69 -16.37 -8.83
C ASP A 87 6.15 -16.35 -8.82
N GLU A 88 5.52 -15.19 -8.58
CA GLU A 88 4.06 -15.07 -8.59
C GLU A 88 3.50 -15.31 -10.01
N LYS A 89 2.53 -16.21 -10.16
CA LYS A 89 1.88 -16.47 -11.44
C LYS A 89 0.85 -15.38 -11.72
N THR A 90 1.05 -14.62 -12.79
CA THR A 90 0.21 -13.47 -13.17
C THR A 90 -0.26 -13.52 -14.63
N VAL A 91 0.12 -14.56 -15.37
CA VAL A 91 -0.25 -14.78 -16.78
C VAL A 91 -1.05 -16.07 -16.95
N GLY A 92 -2.15 -16.01 -17.70
CA GLY A 92 -2.95 -17.19 -18.05
C GLY A 92 -3.68 -17.82 -16.85
N ILE A 93 -3.73 -19.15 -16.81
CA ILE A 93 -4.36 -19.90 -15.71
C ILE A 93 -3.41 -19.90 -14.50
N ILE A 94 -3.82 -19.26 -13.41
CA ILE A 94 -3.01 -19.09 -12.20
C ILE A 94 -3.38 -20.06 -11.08
N LYS A 95 -4.60 -20.61 -11.11
CA LYS A 95 -5.07 -21.63 -10.16
C LYS A 95 -6.04 -22.59 -10.86
N LYS A 96 -6.00 -23.87 -10.47
CA LYS A 96 -6.97 -24.88 -10.85
C LYS A 96 -7.43 -25.63 -9.62
N ASP A 97 -8.71 -25.97 -9.59
CA ASP A 97 -9.31 -26.85 -8.60
C ASP A 97 -9.99 -28.01 -9.35
N PRO A 98 -9.35 -29.19 -9.43
CA PRO A 98 -9.91 -30.34 -10.12
C PRO A 98 -11.17 -30.90 -9.46
N GLU A 99 -11.30 -30.78 -8.14
CA GLU A 99 -12.44 -31.31 -7.39
C GLU A 99 -13.69 -30.46 -7.64
N LEU A 100 -13.53 -29.14 -7.56
CA LEU A 100 -14.60 -28.19 -7.88
C LEU A 100 -14.77 -27.97 -9.40
N LYS A 101 -13.88 -28.54 -10.23
CA LYS A 101 -13.77 -28.27 -11.66
C LYS A 101 -13.81 -26.76 -11.95
N THR A 102 -12.91 -26.01 -11.33
CA THR A 102 -12.76 -24.56 -11.57
C THR A 102 -11.34 -24.16 -11.94
N MET A 103 -11.21 -23.05 -12.65
CA MET A 103 -9.93 -22.43 -13.00
C MET A 103 -9.99 -20.91 -12.83
N ASP A 104 -8.90 -20.33 -12.32
CA ASP A 104 -8.72 -18.89 -12.19
C ASP A 104 -7.78 -18.40 -13.28
N VAL A 105 -8.24 -17.47 -14.10
CA VAL A 105 -7.47 -16.88 -15.19
C VAL A 105 -7.18 -15.42 -14.90
N ALA A 106 -5.90 -15.06 -14.84
CA ALA A 106 -5.45 -13.70 -14.58
C ALA A 106 -5.69 -12.79 -15.80
N GLN A 107 -6.36 -11.66 -15.55
CA GLN A 107 -6.65 -10.63 -16.54
C GLN A 107 -6.11 -9.28 -16.02
N PRO A 108 -5.19 -8.59 -16.73
CA PRO A 108 -4.75 -7.26 -16.34
C PRO A 108 -5.92 -6.27 -16.36
N ILE A 109 -5.82 -5.23 -15.54
CA ILE A 109 -6.79 -4.14 -15.47
C ILE A 109 -6.64 -3.18 -16.66
N GLY A 110 -5.42 -3.00 -17.17
CA GLY A 110 -5.10 -2.08 -18.27
C GLY A 110 -4.14 -0.99 -17.82
N LEU A 111 -4.55 0.28 -17.92
CA LEU A 111 -3.76 1.41 -17.44
C LEU A 111 -4.10 1.74 -15.98
N VAL A 112 -3.09 1.74 -15.14
CA VAL A 112 -3.18 2.16 -13.74
C VAL A 112 -2.74 3.62 -13.59
N MET A 113 -3.45 4.39 -12.78
CA MET A 113 -2.99 5.71 -12.34
C MET A 113 -2.34 5.59 -10.96
N GLY A 114 -1.06 5.95 -10.84
CA GLY A 114 -0.34 5.99 -9.57
C GLY A 114 -0.23 7.41 -9.02
N ILE A 115 -0.88 7.70 -7.89
CA ILE A 115 -0.65 8.97 -7.17
C ILE A 115 0.53 8.78 -6.22
N VAL A 116 1.48 9.73 -6.23
CA VAL A 116 2.76 9.61 -5.51
C VAL A 116 2.87 10.67 -4.42
N PRO A 117 3.16 10.31 -3.16
CA PRO A 117 3.31 11.26 -2.07
C PRO A 117 4.72 11.90 -2.06
N SER A 118 4.88 13.03 -1.38
CA SER A 118 6.19 13.67 -1.19
C SER A 118 7.10 12.99 -0.16
N THR A 119 6.57 12.15 0.72
CA THR A 119 7.35 11.44 1.74
C THR A 119 8.16 10.27 1.18
N ASN A 120 7.57 9.53 0.24
CA ASN A 120 8.11 8.29 -0.33
C ASN A 120 8.17 8.34 -1.87
N PRO A 121 8.63 9.43 -2.51
CA PRO A 121 8.33 9.66 -3.92
C PRO A 121 8.91 8.59 -4.84
N THR A 122 10.21 8.35 -4.72
CA THR A 122 10.96 7.44 -5.60
C THR A 122 10.68 5.98 -5.29
N SER A 123 10.68 5.59 -4.02
CA SER A 123 10.34 4.22 -3.60
C SER A 123 8.91 3.82 -3.99
N THR A 124 7.94 4.74 -3.90
CA THR A 124 6.56 4.47 -4.34
C THR A 124 6.45 4.32 -5.86
N VAL A 125 7.22 5.09 -6.65
CA VAL A 125 7.27 4.91 -8.11
C VAL A 125 7.84 3.54 -8.48
N ILE A 126 8.98 3.17 -7.89
CA ILE A 126 9.62 1.87 -8.13
C ILE A 126 8.63 0.75 -7.78
N PHE A 127 8.10 0.76 -6.55
CA PHE A 127 7.15 -0.25 -6.08
C PHE A 127 5.93 -0.37 -7.00
N LYS A 128 5.25 0.74 -7.31
CA LYS A 128 4.04 0.72 -8.14
C LYS A 128 4.33 0.27 -9.58
N SER A 129 5.48 0.64 -10.12
CA SER A 129 5.91 0.19 -11.46
C SER A 129 6.13 -1.32 -11.47
N MET A 130 6.86 -1.84 -10.49
CA MET A 130 7.15 -3.27 -10.35
C MET A 130 5.86 -4.10 -10.26
N ILE A 131 4.93 -3.74 -9.37
CA ILE A 131 3.69 -4.50 -9.23
C ILE A 131 2.75 -4.35 -10.43
N ALA A 132 2.72 -3.18 -11.08
CA ALA A 132 1.91 -2.95 -12.28
C ALA A 132 2.41 -3.81 -13.45
N LEU A 133 3.72 -3.80 -13.73
CA LEU A 133 4.27 -4.57 -14.83
C LEU A 133 4.24 -6.08 -14.55
N LYS A 134 4.49 -6.52 -13.31
CA LYS A 134 4.32 -7.94 -12.92
C LYS A 134 2.89 -8.43 -13.18
N SER A 135 1.89 -7.56 -13.05
CA SER A 135 0.48 -7.85 -13.34
C SER A 135 0.04 -7.50 -14.77
N ARG A 136 0.98 -7.22 -15.69
CA ARG A 136 0.74 -6.86 -17.10
C ARG A 136 -0.08 -5.58 -17.31
N ASN A 137 0.06 -4.62 -16.39
CA ASN A 137 -0.52 -3.29 -16.51
C ASN A 137 0.55 -2.26 -16.90
N ALA A 138 0.15 -1.25 -17.69
CA ALA A 138 0.94 -0.03 -17.81
C ALA A 138 0.55 0.93 -16.66
N ILE A 139 1.40 1.90 -16.35
CA ILE A 139 1.15 2.87 -15.28
C ILE A 139 1.51 4.29 -15.68
N VAL A 140 0.65 5.24 -15.28
CA VAL A 140 0.89 6.69 -15.38
C VAL A 140 0.88 7.32 -13.99
N PHE A 141 1.91 8.10 -13.68
CA PHE A 141 2.10 8.71 -12.38
C PHE A 141 1.63 10.18 -12.34
N ALA A 142 0.96 10.52 -11.25
CA ALA A 142 0.65 11.89 -10.84
C ALA A 142 1.49 12.23 -9.59
N PRO A 143 2.58 13.01 -9.73
CA PRO A 143 3.47 13.33 -8.62
C PRO A 143 2.86 14.37 -7.67
N HIS A 144 3.31 14.36 -6.42
CA HIS A 144 3.14 15.52 -5.56
C HIS A 144 4.04 16.67 -6.06
N PRO A 145 3.57 17.94 -6.13
CA PRO A 145 4.35 19.04 -6.68
C PRO A 145 5.74 19.23 -6.04
N ALA A 146 5.83 19.07 -4.71
CA ALA A 146 7.09 19.17 -3.96
C ALA A 146 8.10 18.03 -4.24
N ALA A 147 7.72 17.00 -4.99
CA ALA A 147 8.57 15.85 -5.31
C ALA A 147 8.55 15.53 -6.82
N ALA A 148 8.20 16.51 -7.65
CA ALA A 148 7.94 16.28 -9.07
C ALA A 148 9.17 15.77 -9.83
N LYS A 149 10.37 16.32 -9.59
CA LYS A 149 11.57 15.97 -10.36
C LYS A 149 12.06 14.56 -10.01
N CYS A 150 12.18 14.24 -8.72
CA CYS A 150 12.57 12.91 -8.28
C CYS A 150 11.55 11.83 -8.68
N THR A 151 10.25 12.14 -8.64
CA THR A 151 9.20 11.22 -9.11
C THR A 151 9.30 10.96 -10.61
N PHE A 152 9.48 12.02 -11.40
CA PHE A 152 9.66 11.91 -12.85
C PHE A 152 10.91 11.10 -13.21
N ARG A 153 12.04 11.39 -12.55
CA ARG A 153 13.31 10.69 -12.77
C ARG A 153 13.21 9.19 -12.45
N ALA A 154 12.54 8.83 -11.36
CA ALA A 154 12.29 7.43 -11.05
C ALA A 154 11.43 6.75 -12.13
N ALA A 155 10.38 7.41 -12.61
CA ALA A 155 9.51 6.85 -13.65
C ALA A 155 10.26 6.66 -14.99
N GLU A 156 11.13 7.60 -15.35
CA GLU A 156 12.01 7.52 -16.52
C GLU A 156 12.93 6.29 -16.43
N ILE A 157 13.65 6.12 -15.31
CA ILE A 157 14.54 4.96 -15.09
C ILE A 157 13.78 3.64 -15.21
N MET A 158 12.61 3.53 -14.56
CA MET A 158 11.79 2.32 -14.63
C MET A 158 11.28 2.04 -16.05
N ASN A 159 10.88 3.07 -16.78
CA ASN A 159 10.42 2.95 -18.17
C ASN A 159 11.56 2.50 -19.11
N ASP A 160 12.73 3.12 -18.99
CA ASP A 160 13.87 2.83 -19.85
C ASP A 160 14.39 1.41 -19.63
N ALA A 161 14.48 0.97 -18.37
CA ALA A 161 14.83 -0.41 -18.04
C ALA A 161 13.82 -1.42 -18.59
N ALA A 162 12.52 -1.13 -18.45
CA ALA A 162 11.48 -2.00 -18.99
C ALA A 162 11.54 -2.09 -20.52
N LYS A 163 11.72 -0.96 -21.20
CA LYS A 163 11.86 -0.89 -22.66
C LYS A 163 13.08 -1.63 -23.16
N ALA A 164 14.23 -1.46 -22.51
CA ALA A 164 15.46 -2.17 -22.84
C ALA A 164 15.29 -3.70 -22.76
N ALA A 165 14.41 -4.18 -21.87
CA ALA A 165 14.02 -5.58 -21.74
C ALA A 165 12.85 -6.02 -22.66
N GLY A 166 12.40 -5.16 -23.58
CA GLY A 166 11.39 -5.47 -24.59
C GLY A 166 9.94 -5.17 -24.19
N ALA A 167 9.72 -4.31 -23.19
CA ALA A 167 8.42 -3.71 -22.92
C ALA A 167 8.04 -2.65 -23.98
N PRO A 168 6.75 -2.39 -24.20
CA PRO A 168 6.30 -1.33 -25.12
C PRO A 168 6.74 0.06 -24.64
N ASP A 169 6.82 1.02 -25.57
CA ASP A 169 7.02 2.41 -25.22
C ASP A 169 5.89 2.94 -24.32
N ASN A 170 6.23 3.82 -23.37
CA ASN A 170 5.28 4.47 -22.45
C ASN A 170 4.58 3.51 -21.48
N VAL A 171 5.19 2.35 -21.18
CA VAL A 171 4.67 1.39 -20.20
C VAL A 171 4.72 1.93 -18.76
N VAL A 172 5.68 2.82 -18.47
CA VAL A 172 5.74 3.62 -17.25
C VAL A 172 5.87 5.09 -17.66
N THR A 173 4.96 5.95 -17.21
CA THR A 173 5.01 7.39 -17.52
C THR A 173 4.70 8.24 -16.30
N CYS A 174 5.08 9.52 -16.32
CA CYS A 174 4.80 10.47 -15.25
C CYS A 174 4.44 11.83 -15.85
N VAL A 175 3.44 12.51 -15.29
CA VAL A 175 3.14 13.90 -15.64
C VAL A 175 4.32 14.78 -15.24
N SER A 176 4.91 15.49 -16.19
CA SER A 176 6.03 16.41 -15.95
C SER A 176 5.54 17.80 -15.51
N THR A 177 4.41 18.27 -16.04
CA THR A 177 3.81 19.55 -15.64
C THR A 177 2.77 19.33 -14.55
N THR A 178 3.21 19.20 -13.30
CA THR A 178 2.30 18.85 -12.18
C THR A 178 1.30 19.95 -11.86
N THR A 179 0.00 19.69 -12.05
CA THR A 179 -1.09 20.55 -11.59
C THR A 179 -2.25 19.72 -11.01
N MET A 180 -3.19 20.39 -10.33
CA MET A 180 -4.47 19.77 -9.97
C MET A 180 -5.28 19.39 -11.21
N GLY A 181 -5.20 20.18 -12.28
CA GLY A 181 -5.88 19.93 -13.55
C GLY A 181 -5.44 18.63 -14.21
N SER A 182 -4.12 18.41 -14.34
CA SER A 182 -3.58 17.15 -14.90
C SER A 182 -3.95 15.93 -14.06
N THR A 183 -3.91 16.05 -12.74
CA THR A 183 -4.31 14.97 -11.82
C THR A 183 -5.79 14.63 -11.99
N ASN A 184 -6.65 15.66 -12.01
CA ASN A 184 -8.09 15.48 -12.21
C ASN A 184 -8.43 14.88 -13.58
N GLU A 185 -7.74 15.31 -14.63
CA GLU A 185 -7.91 14.77 -15.98
C GLU A 185 -7.55 13.27 -16.03
N LEU A 186 -6.45 12.85 -15.39
CA LEU A 186 -6.10 11.43 -15.29
C LEU A 186 -7.12 10.63 -14.48
N MET A 187 -7.60 11.16 -13.35
CA MET A 187 -8.59 10.47 -12.51
C MET A 187 -9.89 10.14 -13.26
N HIS A 188 -10.30 11.03 -14.18
CA HIS A 188 -11.55 10.88 -14.93
C HIS A 188 -11.35 10.36 -16.36
N SER A 189 -10.10 10.10 -16.77
CA SER A 189 -9.78 9.59 -18.11
C SER A 189 -10.45 8.22 -18.33
N LYS A 190 -11.04 8.04 -19.52
CA LYS A 190 -11.68 6.76 -19.90
C LYS A 190 -10.65 5.63 -20.02
N GLU A 191 -9.40 5.96 -20.34
CA GLU A 191 -8.28 5.05 -20.53
C GLU A 191 -7.77 4.43 -19.22
N VAL A 192 -7.92 5.14 -18.09
CA VAL A 192 -7.51 4.65 -16.76
C VAL A 192 -8.54 3.63 -16.24
N GLY A 193 -8.06 2.43 -15.90
CA GLY A 193 -8.86 1.33 -15.36
C GLY A 193 -8.91 1.26 -13.83
N LEU A 194 -7.86 1.72 -13.15
CA LEU A 194 -7.76 1.71 -11.68
C LEU A 194 -6.86 2.84 -11.19
N ILE A 195 -7.21 3.46 -10.06
CA ILE A 195 -6.38 4.46 -9.37
C ILE A 195 -5.76 3.85 -8.11
N ILE A 196 -4.44 3.95 -7.94
CA ILE A 196 -3.76 3.68 -6.68
C ILE A 196 -3.42 5.02 -6.01
N ALA A 197 -4.23 5.42 -5.04
CA ALA A 197 -4.16 6.71 -4.36
C ALA A 197 -3.33 6.65 -3.08
N THR A 198 -2.03 6.94 -3.20
CA THR A 198 -1.12 7.07 -2.05
C THR A 198 -0.87 8.55 -1.78
N GLY A 199 -1.63 9.13 -0.86
CA GLY A 199 -1.57 10.54 -0.52
C GLY A 199 -2.47 10.87 0.66
N GLY A 200 -2.59 12.15 0.98
CA GLY A 200 -3.43 12.60 2.09
C GLY A 200 -4.93 12.34 1.87
N PRO A 201 -5.76 12.47 2.93
CA PRO A 201 -7.19 12.13 2.89
C PRO A 201 -7.98 12.80 1.76
N GLY A 202 -7.67 14.06 1.43
CA GLY A 202 -8.33 14.78 0.34
C GLY A 202 -8.11 14.13 -1.03
N MET A 203 -6.89 13.64 -1.29
CA MET A 203 -6.54 13.00 -2.57
C MET A 203 -7.15 11.60 -2.67
N VAL A 204 -7.20 10.86 -1.56
CA VAL A 204 -7.87 9.56 -1.48
C VAL A 204 -9.38 9.71 -1.73
N LYS A 205 -10.02 10.70 -1.08
CA LYS A 205 -11.43 11.02 -1.31
C LYS A 205 -11.71 11.38 -2.77
N ALA A 206 -10.84 12.18 -3.40
CA ALA A 206 -10.95 12.52 -4.81
C ALA A 206 -10.87 11.28 -5.71
N ALA A 207 -9.95 10.36 -5.44
CA ALA A 207 -9.84 9.10 -6.18
C ALA A 207 -11.12 8.24 -6.07
N TYR A 208 -11.67 8.06 -4.86
CA TYR A 208 -12.93 7.33 -4.67
C TYR A 208 -14.16 8.05 -5.23
N SER A 209 -14.07 9.36 -5.47
CA SER A 209 -15.16 10.16 -6.05
C SER A 209 -15.06 10.30 -7.57
N SER A 210 -14.02 9.73 -8.20
CA SER A 210 -13.73 9.88 -9.64
C SER A 210 -14.65 9.08 -10.57
N GLY A 211 -15.47 8.17 -10.01
CA GLY A 211 -16.24 7.19 -10.79
C GLY A 211 -15.40 6.01 -11.30
N LYS A 212 -14.11 5.93 -10.92
CA LYS A 212 -13.23 4.78 -11.22
C LYS A 212 -13.03 3.90 -9.98
N PRO A 213 -12.78 2.59 -10.16
CA PRO A 213 -12.22 1.78 -9.09
C PRO A 213 -10.94 2.44 -8.54
N ALA A 214 -10.82 2.47 -7.21
CA ALA A 214 -9.68 3.05 -6.53
C ALA A 214 -9.22 2.15 -5.37
N ILE A 215 -7.91 2.14 -5.16
CA ILE A 215 -7.23 1.61 -3.97
C ILE A 215 -6.58 2.78 -3.27
N GLY A 216 -7.15 3.18 -2.15
CA GLY A 216 -6.69 4.28 -1.32
C GLY A 216 -5.93 3.81 -0.09
N VAL A 217 -5.27 4.77 0.57
CA VAL A 217 -4.61 4.59 1.86
C VAL A 217 -5.27 5.49 2.91
N GLY A 218 -4.89 5.32 4.18
CA GLY A 218 -5.30 6.19 5.28
C GLY A 218 -4.11 6.91 5.92
N ALA A 219 -4.40 7.90 6.76
CA ALA A 219 -3.40 8.46 7.67
C ALA A 219 -2.99 7.39 8.71
N GLY A 220 -1.74 7.42 9.15
CA GLY A 220 -1.23 6.48 10.14
C GLY A 220 -1.00 7.15 11.49
N ASN A 221 -1.75 6.74 12.52
CA ASN A 221 -1.53 7.21 13.88
C ASN A 221 -1.21 6.06 14.84
N SER A 222 -0.08 5.41 14.60
CA SER A 222 0.23 4.11 15.19
C SER A 222 0.64 4.20 16.68
N PRO A 223 -0.16 3.64 17.62
CA PRO A 223 0.29 3.47 18.99
C PRO A 223 1.21 2.25 19.11
N SER A 224 2.26 2.39 19.92
CA SER A 224 3.17 1.29 20.28
C SER A 224 3.08 1.00 21.78
N TYR A 225 2.46 -0.12 22.12
CA TYR A 225 2.28 -0.55 23.51
C TYR A 225 3.41 -1.49 23.95
N ILE A 226 4.13 -1.10 25.01
CA ILE A 226 5.14 -1.89 25.70
C ILE A 226 4.51 -2.51 26.94
N GLU A 227 3.99 -3.73 26.79
CA GLU A 227 3.35 -4.48 27.88
C GLU A 227 4.37 -4.96 28.91
N ARG A 228 3.93 -5.13 30.17
CA ARG A 228 4.79 -5.47 31.31
C ARG A 228 5.70 -6.70 31.15
N SER A 229 5.41 -7.64 30.24
CA SER A 229 6.26 -8.81 29.99
C SER A 229 7.30 -8.59 28.89
N ALA A 230 7.25 -7.46 28.17
CA ALA A 230 8.15 -7.16 27.07
C ALA A 230 9.61 -7.06 27.52
N ASP A 231 10.54 -7.42 26.64
CA ASP A 231 11.93 -6.97 26.76
C ASP A 231 11.95 -5.48 26.41
N VAL A 232 12.03 -4.62 27.44
CA VAL A 232 11.97 -3.16 27.29
C VAL A 232 13.12 -2.65 26.43
N LYS A 233 14.32 -3.21 26.57
CA LYS A 233 15.50 -2.81 25.81
C LYS A 233 15.35 -3.08 24.33
N ASP A 234 14.90 -4.27 23.98
CA ASP A 234 14.62 -4.64 22.60
C ASP A 234 13.44 -3.84 22.02
N ALA A 235 12.37 -3.64 22.80
CA ALA A 235 11.21 -2.85 22.39
C ALA A 235 11.59 -1.40 22.04
N VAL A 236 12.33 -0.73 22.93
CA VAL A 236 12.81 0.64 22.71
C VAL A 236 13.74 0.73 21.50
N ALA A 237 14.66 -0.24 21.33
CA ALA A 237 15.56 -0.26 20.17
C ALA A 237 14.79 -0.32 18.85
N LYS A 238 13.75 -1.15 18.78
CA LYS A 238 12.88 -1.31 17.60
C LYS A 238 12.05 -0.05 17.34
N ILE A 239 11.48 0.56 18.38
CA ILE A 239 10.70 1.80 18.26
C ILE A 239 11.59 2.94 17.77
N ILE A 240 12.78 3.13 18.34
CA ILE A 240 13.71 4.19 17.91
C ILE A 240 14.18 3.95 16.48
N ALA A 241 14.56 2.72 16.12
CA ALA A 241 14.98 2.39 14.77
C ALA A 241 13.87 2.65 13.74
N SER A 242 12.62 2.31 14.07
CA SER A 242 11.47 2.56 13.19
C SER A 242 11.09 4.04 13.08
N LYS A 243 11.05 4.75 14.21
CA LYS A 243 10.63 6.15 14.25
C LYS A 243 11.66 7.09 13.62
N SER A 244 12.94 6.81 13.83
CA SER A 244 14.03 7.62 13.26
C SER A 244 14.29 7.32 11.79
N PHE A 245 13.79 6.19 11.27
CA PHE A 245 13.93 5.83 9.86
C PHE A 245 13.29 6.85 8.92
N ASP A 246 14.13 7.42 8.06
CA ASP A 246 13.82 8.53 7.15
C ASP A 246 13.09 9.68 7.87
N TYR A 247 13.48 9.91 9.14
CA TYR A 247 12.88 10.87 10.08
C TYR A 247 11.36 10.75 10.23
N GLY A 248 10.84 9.52 10.27
CA GLY A 248 9.44 9.26 10.58
C GLY A 248 8.47 9.56 9.43
N THR A 249 8.94 9.53 8.19
CA THR A 249 8.12 9.81 6.99
C THR A 249 7.22 8.64 6.55
N ILE A 250 7.45 7.43 7.08
CA ILE A 250 6.60 6.27 6.82
C ILE A 250 5.35 6.35 7.70
N CYS A 251 4.16 6.24 7.11
CA CYS A 251 2.87 6.33 7.81
C CYS A 251 2.67 5.23 8.88
N ALA A 252 3.30 4.07 8.70
CA ALA A 252 3.28 3.00 9.71
C ALA A 252 4.21 3.26 10.90
N SER A 253 5.00 4.34 10.89
CA SER A 253 5.86 4.69 12.02
C SER A 253 5.06 5.02 13.28
N GLU A 254 5.65 4.73 14.43
CA GLU A 254 5.09 4.99 15.74
C GLU A 254 4.74 6.48 15.87
N GLN A 255 3.58 6.76 16.46
CA GLN A 255 3.15 8.11 16.81
C GLN A 255 3.07 8.31 18.33
N SER A 256 2.89 7.22 19.08
CA SER A 256 2.93 7.23 20.53
C SER A 256 3.57 5.97 21.08
N ILE A 257 4.16 6.10 22.26
CA ILE A 257 4.57 5.00 23.13
C ILE A 257 3.59 4.95 24.29
N ILE A 258 3.10 3.76 24.60
CA ILE A 258 2.25 3.47 25.76
C ILE A 258 3.02 2.47 26.60
N CYS A 259 3.26 2.76 27.87
CA CYS A 259 3.83 1.82 28.83
C CYS A 259 2.95 1.74 30.08
N GLU A 260 3.20 0.76 30.93
CA GLU A 260 2.49 0.60 32.18
C GLU A 260 3.22 1.30 33.33
N SER A 261 2.50 1.74 34.36
CA SER A 261 3.08 2.34 35.57
C SER A 261 4.17 1.44 36.20
N CYS A 262 4.02 0.12 36.07
CA CYS A 262 4.99 -0.85 36.58
C CYS A 262 6.32 -0.94 35.79
N ASN A 263 6.35 -0.53 34.53
CA ASN A 263 7.56 -0.56 33.68
C ASN A 263 8.00 0.83 33.19
N GLU A 264 7.32 1.92 33.59
CA GLU A 264 7.65 3.29 33.18
C GLU A 264 9.12 3.64 33.41
N ALA A 265 9.64 3.40 34.62
CA ALA A 265 11.01 3.79 34.97
C ALA A 265 12.06 3.13 34.07
N GLU A 266 11.86 1.85 33.72
CA GLU A 266 12.75 1.12 32.82
C GLU A 266 12.63 1.65 31.38
N VAL A 267 11.40 1.85 30.90
CA VAL A 267 11.12 2.36 29.55
C VAL A 267 11.71 3.76 29.35
N VAL A 268 11.51 4.68 30.30
CA VAL A 268 12.06 6.04 30.26
C VAL A 268 13.59 5.99 30.24
N SER A 269 14.20 5.22 31.15
CA SER A 269 15.66 5.10 31.23
C SER A 269 16.25 4.57 29.93
N GLU A 270 15.59 3.60 29.30
CA GLU A 270 16.09 2.98 28.09
C GLU A 270 15.87 3.85 26.84
N LEU A 271 14.76 4.60 26.78
CA LEU A 271 14.54 5.62 25.75
C LEU A 271 15.65 6.66 25.78
N GLU A 272 16.00 7.19 26.95
CA GLU A 272 17.07 8.19 27.09
C GLU A 272 18.44 7.63 26.68
N LYS A 273 18.80 6.42 27.15
CA LYS A 273 20.07 5.76 26.80
C LYS A 273 20.23 5.54 25.30
N GLN A 274 19.14 5.29 24.59
CA GLN A 274 19.16 4.96 23.16
C GLN A 274 18.92 6.17 22.23
N GLY A 275 18.87 7.39 22.79
CA GLY A 275 18.82 8.64 22.03
C GLY A 275 17.44 9.30 21.97
N GLY A 276 16.54 8.97 22.89
CA GLY A 276 15.32 9.74 23.13
C GLY A 276 15.59 10.95 24.02
N TYR A 277 14.94 12.08 23.73
CA TYR A 277 14.96 13.27 24.58
C TYR A 277 13.55 13.56 25.09
N PHE A 278 13.34 13.45 26.39
CA PHE A 278 12.09 13.85 27.03
C PHE A 278 12.02 15.37 27.15
N MET A 279 11.13 15.97 26.36
CA MET A 279 10.86 17.40 26.40
C MET A 279 10.13 17.77 27.69
N SER A 280 10.45 18.94 28.23
CA SER A 280 9.64 19.63 29.23
C SER A 280 8.26 20.01 28.67
N GLU A 281 7.32 20.39 29.53
CA GLU A 281 6.00 20.86 29.09
C GLU A 281 6.11 22.09 28.17
N ALA A 282 7.02 23.03 28.48
CA ALA A 282 7.25 24.23 27.67
C ALA A 282 7.87 23.91 26.30
N GLU A 283 8.87 23.03 26.24
CA GLU A 283 9.46 22.56 24.97
C GLU A 283 8.43 21.79 24.14
N THR A 284 7.61 20.94 24.77
CA THR A 284 6.53 20.20 24.12
C THR A 284 5.52 21.16 23.50
N GLU A 285 5.09 22.19 24.24
CA GLU A 285 4.16 23.21 23.73
C GLU A 285 4.76 23.97 22.55
N ALA A 286 6.03 24.36 22.63
CA ALA A 286 6.75 25.05 21.56
C ALA A 286 6.83 24.18 20.29
N VAL A 287 7.18 22.90 20.42
CA VAL A 287 7.18 21.95 19.29
C VAL A 287 5.78 21.78 18.72
N CYS A 288 4.74 21.63 19.54
CA CYS A 288 3.38 21.45 19.04
C CYS A 288 2.88 22.66 18.24
N LYS A 289 3.20 23.90 18.68
CA LYS A 289 2.88 25.13 17.96
C LYS A 289 3.53 25.21 16.58
N LEU A 290 4.68 24.57 16.38
CA LEU A 290 5.34 24.47 15.08
C LEU A 290 4.76 23.38 14.20
N LEU A 291 4.51 22.20 14.77
CA LEU A 291 4.06 21.04 14.01
C LEU A 291 2.63 21.20 13.50
N PHE A 292 1.74 21.84 14.26
CA PHE A 292 0.31 21.89 13.93
C PHE A 292 -0.16 23.30 13.61
N LYS A 293 -0.76 23.47 12.43
CA LYS A 293 -1.18 24.80 11.92
C LYS A 293 -2.46 25.31 12.59
N ASN A 294 -2.49 26.62 12.85
CA ASN A 294 -3.71 27.39 13.15
C ASN A 294 -4.56 26.82 14.30
N GLY A 295 -3.93 26.18 15.30
CA GLY A 295 -4.66 25.53 16.40
C GLY A 295 -5.43 24.27 16.03
N GLY A 296 -5.29 23.77 14.79
CA GLY A 296 -5.82 22.48 14.36
C GLY A 296 -4.83 21.33 14.60
N HIS A 297 -5.09 20.19 13.95
CA HIS A 297 -4.24 18.98 13.99
C HIS A 297 -3.60 18.66 12.62
N ALA A 298 -3.72 19.57 11.65
CA ALA A 298 -3.07 19.42 10.36
C ALA A 298 -1.57 19.73 10.48
N MET A 299 -0.74 18.77 10.08
CA MET A 299 0.71 18.90 10.10
C MET A 299 1.22 20.01 9.17
N ASP A 300 2.18 20.80 9.65
CA ASP A 300 2.95 21.70 8.81
C ASP A 300 3.99 20.91 8.00
N ALA A 301 3.77 20.87 6.68
CA ALA A 301 4.66 20.27 5.71
C ALA A 301 6.13 20.73 5.83
N LYS A 302 6.43 21.90 6.43
CA LYS A 302 7.81 22.35 6.67
C LYS A 302 8.59 21.43 7.62
N PHE A 303 7.90 20.80 8.57
CA PHE A 303 8.50 19.97 9.63
C PHE A 303 8.33 18.46 9.42
N VAL A 304 7.67 18.05 8.34
CA VAL A 304 7.58 16.64 7.92
C VAL A 304 8.98 16.12 7.59
N GLY A 305 9.32 14.94 8.11
CA GLY A 305 10.60 14.28 7.85
C GLY A 305 11.81 15.13 8.24
N ARG A 306 11.73 15.93 9.30
CA ARG A 306 12.88 16.70 9.82
C ARG A 306 13.52 15.97 10.99
N SER A 307 14.83 16.18 11.15
CA SER A 307 15.58 15.65 12.29
C SER A 307 15.13 16.33 13.60
N PRO A 308 15.33 15.67 14.76
CA PRO A 308 15.00 16.26 16.06
C PRO A 308 15.74 17.58 16.30
N GLN A 309 16.97 17.71 15.82
CA GLN A 309 17.77 18.93 15.95
C GLN A 309 17.15 20.11 15.20
N VAL A 310 16.65 19.89 13.97
CA VAL A 310 15.98 20.93 13.18
C VAL A 310 14.69 21.37 13.86
N ILE A 311 13.92 20.41 14.41
CA ILE A 311 12.66 20.70 15.10
C ILE A 311 12.92 21.46 16.40
N SER A 312 13.85 20.99 17.24
CA SER A 312 14.17 21.65 18.51
C SER A 312 14.68 23.07 18.28
N GLN A 313 15.58 23.26 17.31
CA GLN A 313 16.14 24.58 17.01
C GLN A 313 15.05 25.56 16.56
N ALA A 314 14.14 25.11 15.70
CA ALA A 314 12.98 25.91 15.31
C ALA A 314 12.06 26.22 16.50
N ALA A 315 11.98 25.32 17.48
CA ALA A 315 11.20 25.47 18.71
C ALA A 315 11.88 26.35 19.78
N GLY A 316 13.11 26.83 19.53
CA GLY A 316 13.83 27.72 20.43
C GLY A 316 14.69 27.01 21.48
N PHE A 317 14.96 25.71 21.32
CA PHE A 317 15.90 24.98 22.17
C PHE A 317 16.83 24.08 21.34
N THR A 318 17.84 23.47 21.96
CA THR A 318 18.81 22.63 21.25
C THR A 318 18.99 21.31 21.95
N VAL A 319 19.07 20.23 21.17
CA VAL A 319 19.40 18.90 21.64
C VAL A 319 20.72 18.44 21.04
N PRO A 320 21.49 17.54 21.71
CA PRO A 320 22.71 16.96 21.14
C PRO A 320 22.47 16.22 19.82
N ASP A 321 23.50 16.11 18.98
CA ASP A 321 23.45 15.37 17.71
C ASP A 321 23.15 13.87 17.88
N SER A 322 23.43 13.32 19.08
CA SER A 322 23.11 11.94 19.42
C SER A 322 21.61 11.66 19.59
N ILE A 323 20.78 12.70 19.72
CA ILE A 323 19.33 12.55 19.88
C ILE A 323 18.69 12.16 18.55
N LYS A 324 17.90 11.09 18.58
CA LYS A 324 17.22 10.49 17.42
C LYS A 324 15.72 10.81 17.38
N ILE A 325 15.08 10.99 18.55
CA ILE A 325 13.66 11.30 18.68
C ILE A 325 13.39 12.26 19.84
N LEU A 326 12.38 13.10 19.69
CA LEU A 326 11.84 13.95 20.77
C LEU A 326 10.57 13.30 21.33
N ILE A 327 10.42 13.33 22.64
CA ILE A 327 9.34 12.62 23.35
C ILE A 327 8.62 13.61 24.25
N GLY A 328 7.30 13.75 24.07
CA GLY A 328 6.45 14.60 24.92
C GLY A 328 5.40 13.77 25.65
N ARG A 329 5.30 13.92 26.99
CA ARG A 329 4.24 13.27 27.78
C ARG A 329 2.87 13.82 27.41
N GLN A 330 1.86 12.96 27.40
CA GLN A 330 0.46 13.33 27.11
C GLN A 330 -0.48 12.76 28.17
N LYS A 331 -1.60 13.44 28.41
CA LYS A 331 -2.60 13.06 29.42
C LYS A 331 -3.92 12.56 28.80
N GLY A 332 -4.07 12.67 27.48
CA GLY A 332 -5.25 12.22 26.77
C GLY A 332 -5.09 12.25 25.25
N VAL A 333 -6.22 12.14 24.55
CA VAL A 333 -6.31 12.13 23.08
C VAL A 333 -7.21 13.26 22.63
N GLY A 334 -6.82 13.96 21.57
CA GLY A 334 -7.65 14.97 20.92
C GLY A 334 -7.29 16.40 21.31
N GLU A 335 -8.30 17.25 21.48
CA GLU A 335 -8.12 18.66 21.83
C GLU A 335 -7.31 18.81 23.15
N GLY A 336 -6.39 19.77 23.18
CA GLY A 336 -5.44 19.94 24.28
C GLY A 336 -4.28 18.92 24.33
N ASN A 337 -4.32 17.86 23.51
CA ASN A 337 -3.28 16.82 23.44
C ASN A 337 -2.76 16.67 22.00
N PRO A 338 -2.14 17.72 21.41
CA PRO A 338 -1.77 17.73 19.99
C PRO A 338 -0.83 16.59 19.55
N LEU A 339 0.03 16.08 20.45
CA LEU A 339 0.89 14.94 20.08
C LEU A 339 0.11 13.62 19.94
N SER A 340 -1.19 13.58 20.25
CA SER A 340 -2.04 12.41 20.01
C SER A 340 -2.38 12.18 18.54
N TYR A 341 -2.09 13.13 17.65
CA TYR A 341 -2.34 13.03 16.20
C TYR A 341 -1.08 12.56 15.43
N GLU A 342 -1.23 12.28 14.13
CA GLU A 342 -0.12 11.91 13.25
C GLU A 342 0.87 13.09 13.10
N LYS A 343 2.17 12.80 13.24
CA LYS A 343 3.24 13.81 13.24
C LYS A 343 4.22 13.71 12.07
N LEU A 344 4.28 12.58 11.35
CA LEU A 344 5.19 12.29 10.21
C LEU A 344 6.61 12.89 10.36
N THR A 345 7.17 12.80 11.56
CA THR A 345 8.42 13.43 11.94
C THR A 345 9.07 12.66 13.10
N SER A 346 10.22 13.09 13.62
CA SER A 346 10.95 12.42 14.71
C SER A 346 10.38 12.69 16.12
N VAL A 347 9.09 13.02 16.26
CA VAL A 347 8.44 13.35 17.53
C VAL A 347 7.43 12.27 17.91
N LEU A 348 7.44 11.84 19.18
CA LEU A 348 6.52 10.86 19.77
C LEU A 348 5.77 11.42 20.96
N ALA A 349 4.51 11.00 21.12
CA ALA A 349 3.81 11.10 22.39
C ALA A 349 4.24 9.96 23.33
N PHE A 350 4.18 10.19 24.64
CA PHE A 350 4.42 9.19 25.66
C PHE A 350 3.27 9.16 26.66
N TYR A 351 2.73 7.97 26.88
CA TYR A 351 1.60 7.70 27.78
C TYR A 351 1.98 6.63 28.79
N VAL A 352 1.48 6.81 30.01
CA VAL A 352 1.57 5.83 31.10
C VAL A 352 0.15 5.42 31.46
N VAL A 353 -0.08 4.12 31.57
CA VAL A 353 -1.38 3.52 31.91
C VAL A 353 -1.20 2.49 33.03
N GLU A 354 -2.26 2.10 33.73
CA GLU A 354 -2.14 1.17 34.85
C GLU A 354 -2.01 -0.29 34.41
N ASP A 355 -2.72 -0.67 33.34
CA ASP A 355 -2.76 -2.04 32.85
C ASP A 355 -3.05 -2.16 31.34
N TRP A 356 -3.10 -3.40 30.86
CA TRP A 356 -3.34 -3.69 29.44
C TRP A 356 -4.75 -3.30 28.98
N GLN A 357 -5.73 -3.21 29.87
CA GLN A 357 -7.10 -2.80 29.54
C GLN A 357 -7.16 -1.31 29.25
N GLU A 358 -6.49 -0.50 30.06
CA GLU A 358 -6.34 0.93 29.81
C GLU A 358 -5.48 1.18 28.55
N ALA A 359 -4.37 0.44 28.37
CA ALA A 359 -3.58 0.47 27.14
C ALA A 359 -4.44 0.14 25.90
N CYS A 360 -5.34 -0.83 26.04
CA CYS A 360 -6.27 -1.26 25.01
C CYS A 360 -7.24 -0.13 24.64
N GLN A 361 -7.87 0.53 25.63
CA GLN A 361 -8.79 1.63 25.39
C GLN A 361 -8.06 2.83 24.76
N LEU A 362 -6.93 3.25 25.33
CA LEU A 362 -6.12 4.34 24.80
C LEU A 362 -5.67 4.08 23.35
N SER A 363 -5.30 2.83 23.03
CA SER A 363 -4.95 2.45 21.66
C SER A 363 -6.13 2.62 20.71
N ILE A 364 -7.36 2.29 21.12
CA ILE A 364 -8.57 2.47 20.31
C ILE A 364 -8.82 3.96 20.05
N ASP A 365 -8.66 4.79 21.08
CA ASP A 365 -8.88 6.24 20.99
C ASP A 365 -7.85 6.90 20.07
N LEU A 366 -6.57 6.55 20.20
CA LEU A 366 -5.51 7.01 19.31
C LEU A 366 -5.72 6.55 17.86
N LEU A 367 -6.14 5.30 17.68
CA LEU A 367 -6.43 4.74 16.36
C LEU A 367 -7.61 5.44 15.67
N GLN A 368 -8.49 6.17 16.37
CA GLN A 368 -9.51 6.97 15.67
C GLN A 368 -8.88 8.02 14.73
N ASN A 369 -7.67 8.49 15.05
CA ASN A 369 -6.91 9.43 14.21
C ASN A 369 -6.03 8.72 13.15
N GLY A 370 -6.08 7.39 13.06
CA GLY A 370 -5.28 6.56 12.16
C GLY A 370 -5.97 5.24 11.80
N ILE A 371 -7.30 5.31 11.66
CA ILE A 371 -8.18 4.14 11.73
C ILE A 371 -7.88 3.15 10.61
N GLY A 372 -7.79 1.87 10.97
CA GLY A 372 -7.53 0.80 10.03
C GLY A 372 -6.09 0.71 9.53
N HIS A 373 -5.16 1.55 9.99
CA HIS A 373 -3.79 1.57 9.44
C HIS A 373 -2.84 0.58 10.14
N THR A 374 -2.27 0.93 11.30
CA THR A 374 -1.22 0.15 11.97
C THR A 374 -1.22 0.35 13.48
N MET A 375 -0.94 -0.70 14.25
CA MET A 375 -0.51 -0.61 15.66
C MET A 375 0.71 -1.49 15.92
N ASN A 376 1.48 -1.16 16.95
CA ASN A 376 2.60 -1.93 17.44
C ASN A 376 2.32 -2.44 18.86
N LEU A 377 2.77 -3.66 19.12
CA LEU A 377 2.64 -4.33 20.41
C LEU A 377 3.97 -5.01 20.74
N HIS A 378 4.55 -4.70 21.89
CA HIS A 378 5.71 -5.39 22.44
C HIS A 378 5.26 -6.19 23.65
N THR A 379 5.38 -7.52 23.59
CA THR A 379 4.97 -8.45 24.64
C THR A 379 5.59 -9.83 24.43
N ASN A 380 5.83 -10.57 25.51
CA ASN A 380 6.21 -11.98 25.47
C ASN A 380 5.02 -12.92 25.72
N ARG A 381 3.79 -12.38 25.70
CA ARG A 381 2.56 -13.11 26.00
C ARG A 381 1.62 -13.20 24.80
N GLU A 382 1.42 -14.42 24.34
CA GLU A 382 0.50 -14.71 23.23
C GLU A 382 -0.96 -14.34 23.56
N ASP A 383 -1.40 -14.49 24.82
CA ASP A 383 -2.75 -14.11 25.22
C ASP A 383 -3.01 -12.60 25.09
N ILE A 384 -1.98 -11.76 25.30
CA ILE A 384 -2.05 -10.31 25.07
C ILE A 384 -2.14 -10.02 23.56
N VAL A 385 -1.35 -10.73 22.74
CA VAL A 385 -1.45 -10.61 21.28
C VAL A 385 -2.87 -10.89 20.81
N LEU A 386 -3.51 -11.97 21.28
CA LEU A 386 -4.89 -12.30 20.92
C LEU A 386 -5.91 -11.25 21.37
N LYS A 387 -5.75 -10.68 22.59
CA LYS A 387 -6.60 -9.57 23.09
C LYS A 387 -6.47 -8.30 22.24
N PHE A 388 -5.29 -8.05 21.69
CA PHE A 388 -5.03 -6.89 20.84
C PHE A 388 -5.33 -7.15 19.36
N ALA A 389 -5.44 -8.39 18.91
CA ALA A 389 -5.77 -8.73 17.52
C ALA A 389 -7.12 -8.15 17.02
N ALA A 390 -8.05 -7.85 17.92
CA ALA A 390 -9.35 -7.26 17.60
C ALA A 390 -9.34 -5.73 17.41
N LYS A 391 -8.17 -5.07 17.50
CA LYS A 391 -8.06 -3.61 17.39
C LYS A 391 -8.36 -3.14 15.95
N PRO A 392 -8.87 -1.91 15.77
CA PRO A 392 -9.27 -1.41 14.46
C PRO A 392 -8.06 -0.94 13.63
N ALA A 393 -7.11 -1.85 13.38
CA ALA A 393 -5.93 -1.64 12.57
C ALA A 393 -5.74 -2.83 11.62
N SER A 394 -5.43 -2.59 10.35
CA SER A 394 -5.22 -3.67 9.37
C SER A 394 -3.89 -4.39 9.57
N ARG A 395 -2.94 -3.76 10.29
CA ARG A 395 -1.63 -4.31 10.64
C ARG A 395 -1.42 -4.17 12.13
N ILE A 396 -1.33 -5.29 12.83
CA ILE A 396 -1.00 -5.34 14.25
C ILE A 396 0.36 -6.03 14.35
N LEU A 397 1.38 -5.25 14.67
CA LEU A 397 2.78 -5.64 14.57
C LEU A 397 3.28 -6.04 15.96
N VAL A 398 3.78 -7.27 16.08
CA VAL A 398 4.26 -7.81 17.36
C VAL A 398 5.78 -7.83 17.39
N ASN A 399 6.39 -7.23 18.41
CA ASN A 399 7.83 -7.24 18.66
C ASN A 399 8.69 -6.79 17.46
N THR A 400 8.22 -5.80 16.69
CA THR A 400 8.94 -5.18 15.57
C THR A 400 8.63 -3.69 15.49
N GLY A 401 9.51 -2.91 14.84
CA GLY A 401 9.26 -1.51 14.53
C GLY A 401 8.17 -1.32 13.47
N GLY A 402 7.39 -0.24 13.59
CA GLY A 402 6.23 0.07 12.76
C GLY A 402 6.53 0.34 11.29
N SER A 403 7.53 1.17 11.00
CA SER A 403 7.95 1.54 9.66
C SER A 403 8.31 0.31 8.82
N GLN A 404 9.24 -0.51 9.29
CA GLN A 404 9.71 -1.71 8.59
C GLN A 404 8.69 -2.85 8.68
N GLY A 405 8.00 -2.98 9.81
CA GLY A 405 7.03 -4.05 10.02
C GLY A 405 5.78 -3.88 9.18
N GLY A 406 5.21 -2.67 9.13
CA GLY A 406 3.98 -2.37 8.39
C GLY A 406 4.18 -2.37 6.88
N THR A 407 5.38 -2.03 6.41
CA THR A 407 5.76 -2.10 4.98
C THR A 407 6.16 -3.50 4.53
N GLY A 408 6.25 -4.48 5.43
CA GLY A 408 6.61 -5.88 5.11
C GLY A 408 8.11 -6.13 4.97
N ILE A 409 8.97 -5.17 5.35
CA ILE A 409 10.43 -5.31 5.28
C ILE A 409 10.95 -6.23 6.39
N SER A 410 10.37 -6.15 7.59
CA SER A 410 10.81 -6.95 8.77
C SER A 410 9.77 -7.97 9.23
N THR A 411 8.70 -8.18 8.46
CA THR A 411 7.62 -9.12 8.78
C THR A 411 7.27 -10.00 7.58
N GLY A 412 6.41 -11.00 7.78
CA GLY A 412 5.88 -11.82 6.69
C GLY A 412 4.80 -11.15 5.83
N LEU A 413 4.58 -9.84 5.98
CA LEU A 413 3.63 -9.10 5.14
C LEU A 413 4.21 -8.86 3.74
N PRO A 414 3.37 -8.70 2.70
CA PRO A 414 3.85 -8.28 1.39
C PRO A 414 4.58 -6.94 1.47
N ILE A 415 5.73 -6.81 0.78
CA ILE A 415 6.48 -5.57 0.71
C ILE A 415 5.63 -4.55 -0.05
N SER A 416 5.34 -3.42 0.59
CA SER A 416 4.47 -2.42 -0.01
C SER A 416 4.73 -1.00 0.49
N PHE A 417 4.60 -0.05 -0.44
CA PHE A 417 4.54 1.39 -0.15
C PHE A 417 3.14 1.94 -0.42
N THR A 418 2.11 1.08 -0.40
CA THR A 418 0.70 1.44 -0.43
C THR A 418 -0.06 0.56 0.56
N LEU A 419 -0.40 1.16 1.70
CA LEU A 419 -0.92 0.47 2.86
C LEU A 419 -2.43 0.74 2.99
N GLY A 420 -3.26 -0.20 2.52
CA GLY A 420 -4.72 -0.08 2.60
C GLY A 420 -5.26 -0.06 4.04
N CYS A 421 -6.15 0.87 4.37
CA CYS A 421 -6.72 0.99 5.72
C CYS A 421 -8.05 0.24 5.92
N GLY A 422 -8.47 -0.57 4.94
CA GLY A 422 -9.77 -1.24 4.96
C GLY A 422 -10.96 -0.29 4.99
N THR A 423 -12.16 -0.84 5.12
CA THR A 423 -13.40 -0.06 5.09
C THR A 423 -13.50 0.94 6.23
N LEU A 424 -12.91 0.64 7.38
CA LEU A 424 -12.83 1.56 8.52
C LEU A 424 -12.13 2.88 8.18
N GLY A 425 -11.06 2.82 7.38
CA GLY A 425 -10.34 4.00 6.89
C GLY A 425 -10.82 4.50 5.53
N GLY A 426 -11.96 4.01 5.02
CA GLY A 426 -12.50 4.40 3.72
C GLY A 426 -11.73 3.82 2.52
N SER A 427 -11.00 2.72 2.71
CA SER A 427 -10.30 2.00 1.64
C SER A 427 -11.03 0.72 1.19
N SER A 428 -10.90 0.37 -0.08
CA SER A 428 -11.39 -0.87 -0.69
C SER A 428 -10.60 -2.11 -0.26
N VAL A 429 -9.38 -1.93 0.26
CA VAL A 429 -8.51 -3.01 0.75
C VAL A 429 -7.87 -2.65 2.09
N SER A 430 -7.65 -3.65 2.93
CA SER A 430 -6.87 -3.57 4.20
C SER A 430 -5.43 -4.06 4.05
N GLU A 431 -5.10 -4.67 2.91
CA GLU A 431 -3.83 -5.36 2.72
C GLU A 431 -2.66 -4.41 2.42
N ASN A 432 -1.45 -4.97 2.44
CA ASN A 432 -0.31 -4.42 1.71
C ASN A 432 -0.58 -4.66 0.21
N VAL A 433 -0.73 -3.58 -0.57
CA VAL A 433 -1.03 -3.70 -2.01
C VAL A 433 0.13 -4.40 -2.71
N SER A 434 -0.20 -5.25 -3.68
CA SER A 434 0.69 -6.20 -4.37
C SER A 434 0.12 -6.56 -5.76
N PRO A 435 0.82 -7.32 -6.62
CA PRO A 435 0.38 -7.61 -8.00
C PRO A 435 -1.04 -8.18 -8.10
N LYS A 436 -1.46 -9.05 -7.17
CA LYS A 436 -2.82 -9.63 -7.15
C LYS A 436 -3.94 -8.59 -7.13
N HIS A 437 -3.70 -7.41 -6.55
CA HIS A 437 -4.69 -6.34 -6.46
C HIS A 437 -4.86 -5.60 -7.79
N LEU A 438 -3.96 -5.83 -8.74
CA LEU A 438 -3.94 -5.22 -10.06
C LEU A 438 -4.37 -6.22 -11.15
N LEU A 439 -5.04 -7.29 -10.75
CA LEU A 439 -5.59 -8.32 -11.63
C LEU A 439 -7.08 -8.50 -11.38
N ASN A 440 -7.84 -8.65 -12.46
CA ASN A 440 -9.13 -9.30 -12.42
C ASN A 440 -8.93 -10.82 -12.50
N ILE A 441 -9.71 -11.58 -11.72
CA ILE A 441 -9.71 -13.04 -11.78
C ILE A 441 -10.95 -13.52 -12.51
N LYS A 442 -10.77 -14.03 -13.74
CA LYS A 442 -11.86 -14.67 -14.48
C LYS A 442 -11.98 -16.12 -13.99
N LYS A 443 -13.18 -16.48 -13.50
CA LYS A 443 -13.51 -17.84 -13.05
C LYS A 443 -14.07 -18.65 -14.22
N VAL A 444 -13.42 -19.76 -14.57
CA VAL A 444 -13.97 -20.78 -15.46
C VAL A 444 -14.47 -21.92 -14.58
N ALA A 445 -15.75 -22.29 -14.69
CA ALA A 445 -16.36 -23.33 -13.88
C ALA A 445 -17.19 -24.28 -14.74
N TYR A 446 -17.08 -25.59 -14.48
CA TYR A 446 -17.86 -26.61 -15.16
C TYR A 446 -19.12 -26.96 -14.35
N GLY A 447 -20.21 -27.31 -15.04
CA GLY A 447 -21.42 -27.82 -14.40
C GLY A 447 -21.13 -29.10 -13.61
N LEU A 448 -21.43 -29.09 -12.31
CA LEU A 448 -21.29 -30.26 -11.42
C LEU A 448 -22.60 -31.00 -11.17
N LYS A 449 -23.72 -30.29 -11.30
CA LYS A 449 -25.08 -30.82 -11.14
C LYS A 449 -25.87 -30.54 -12.40
N ASP A 450 -26.79 -31.42 -12.74
CA ASP A 450 -27.74 -31.20 -13.82
C ASP A 450 -28.81 -30.21 -13.36
N VAL A 451 -28.89 -29.06 -14.05
CA VAL A 451 -29.84 -27.98 -13.70
C VAL A 451 -31.30 -28.38 -13.93
N THR A 452 -31.55 -29.38 -14.79
CA THR A 452 -32.89 -29.85 -15.11
C THR A 452 -33.49 -30.73 -14.02
N THR A 453 -32.65 -31.32 -13.17
CA THR A 453 -33.05 -32.25 -12.11
C THR A 453 -32.69 -31.76 -10.70
N LEU A 454 -32.20 -30.53 -10.53
CA LEU A 454 -31.70 -30.01 -9.24
C LEU A 454 -32.65 -30.27 -8.07
N VAL A 455 -33.94 -29.97 -8.24
CA VAL A 455 -34.95 -30.11 -7.19
C VAL A 455 -35.23 -31.58 -6.86
N GLN A 456 -35.14 -32.47 -7.85
CA GLN A 456 -35.34 -33.91 -7.67
C GLN A 456 -34.14 -34.55 -6.95
N ASP A 457 -32.94 -34.13 -7.33
CA ASP A 457 -31.69 -34.74 -6.88
C ASP A 457 -31.21 -34.18 -5.54
N ASP A 458 -31.68 -33.00 -5.14
CA ASP A 458 -31.35 -32.39 -3.85
C ASP A 458 -32.22 -32.94 -2.72
N LYS A 459 -31.70 -33.98 -2.06
CA LYS A 459 -32.35 -34.61 -0.90
C LYS A 459 -32.54 -33.67 0.30
N SER A 460 -31.79 -32.56 0.37
CA SER A 460 -31.96 -31.56 1.43
C SER A 460 -33.16 -30.64 1.18
N PHE A 461 -33.63 -30.55 -0.06
CA PHE A 461 -34.82 -29.80 -0.44
C PHE A 461 -36.09 -30.63 -0.16
N ASN A 462 -36.56 -30.62 1.10
CA ASN A 462 -37.72 -31.40 1.54
C ASN A 462 -38.84 -30.50 2.07
N HIS A 463 -39.69 -30.04 1.15
CA HIS A 463 -40.89 -29.24 1.42
C HIS A 463 -42.14 -30.04 1.04
N PRO A 464 -42.75 -30.79 1.98
CA PRO A 464 -43.89 -31.68 1.72
C PRO A 464 -45.07 -31.00 1.01
N GLU A 465 -45.32 -29.73 1.32
CA GLU A 465 -46.35 -28.87 0.75
C GLU A 465 -46.16 -28.57 -0.74
N LEU A 466 -44.93 -28.70 -1.26
CA LEU A 466 -44.58 -28.46 -2.67
C LEU A 466 -44.49 -29.73 -3.51
N LYS A 467 -44.69 -30.92 -2.93
CA LYS A 467 -44.49 -32.22 -3.61
C LYS A 467 -45.32 -32.40 -4.88
N SER A 468 -46.54 -31.85 -4.93
CA SER A 468 -47.41 -31.93 -6.11
C SER A 468 -46.92 -31.02 -7.26
N GLN A 469 -46.47 -29.81 -6.93
CA GLN A 469 -45.98 -28.81 -7.89
C GLN A 469 -44.62 -29.20 -8.47
N VAL A 470 -43.74 -29.74 -7.63
CA VAL A 470 -42.46 -30.30 -8.08
C VAL A 470 -42.71 -31.44 -9.06
N LYS A 471 -43.58 -32.42 -8.74
CA LYS A 471 -43.92 -33.51 -9.67
C LYS A 471 -44.52 -33.03 -10.99
N GLN A 472 -45.31 -31.95 -10.99
CA GLN A 472 -45.95 -31.40 -12.18
C GLN A 472 -44.93 -30.76 -13.14
N CYS A 473 -43.97 -29.97 -12.63
CA CYS A 473 -42.92 -29.35 -13.45
C CYS A 473 -41.98 -30.36 -14.12
N LEU A 474 -41.90 -31.58 -13.59
CA LEU A 474 -40.95 -32.62 -14.03
C LEU A 474 -41.48 -33.49 -15.18
N ASN A 475 -42.79 -33.51 -15.41
CA ASN A 475 -43.38 -34.32 -16.47
C ASN A 475 -43.33 -33.64 -17.86
N ASP A 476 -43.07 -32.32 -17.92
CA ASP A 476 -43.14 -31.54 -19.17
C ASP A 476 -41.79 -31.40 -19.91
N HIS A 477 -40.68 -31.87 -19.34
CA HIS A 477 -39.35 -31.76 -19.95
C HIS A 477 -38.58 -33.09 -19.95
N LYS A 478 -38.84 -33.95 -20.94
CA LYS A 478 -37.89 -35.00 -21.35
C LYS A 478 -36.95 -34.40 -22.39
N CYS A 479 -35.74 -34.02 -22.00
CA CYS A 479 -34.66 -33.74 -22.94
C CYS A 479 -33.83 -35.00 -23.13
N ASP A 480 -33.65 -35.41 -24.39
CA ASP A 480 -32.90 -36.61 -24.77
C ASP A 480 -31.39 -36.29 -24.74
N HIS A 481 -30.71 -36.63 -23.65
CA HIS A 481 -29.28 -36.35 -23.49
C HIS A 481 -28.42 -37.58 -23.83
N THR A 482 -28.04 -37.70 -25.10
CA THR A 482 -26.84 -38.44 -25.52
C THR A 482 -25.67 -37.47 -25.60
N VAL A 483 -24.97 -37.25 -24.49
CA VAL A 483 -23.63 -36.64 -24.50
C VAL A 483 -22.67 -37.63 -23.88
N GLU A 484 -21.87 -38.26 -24.74
CA GLU A 484 -20.79 -39.16 -24.37
C GLU A 484 -19.81 -38.48 -23.39
N LYS A 485 -19.40 -39.23 -22.37
CA LYS A 485 -18.34 -38.86 -21.42
C LYS A 485 -17.01 -38.69 -22.15
N ALA A 486 -16.71 -37.49 -22.61
CA ALA A 486 -15.37 -37.08 -23.03
C ALA A 486 -14.70 -36.22 -21.94
N THR A 487 -14.41 -36.78 -20.77
CA THR A 487 -13.44 -36.19 -19.85
C THR A 487 -12.06 -36.77 -20.15
N LYS A 488 -11.39 -36.24 -21.17
CA LYS A 488 -9.92 -36.33 -21.26
C LYS A 488 -9.34 -35.25 -20.36
N ASN A 489 -8.46 -35.63 -19.44
CA ASN A 489 -7.60 -34.66 -18.76
C ASN A 489 -6.80 -33.91 -19.85
N MET A 490 -6.94 -32.59 -19.93
CA MET A 490 -6.12 -31.76 -20.82
C MET A 490 -4.66 -31.93 -20.44
N SER A 491 -3.83 -32.31 -21.42
CA SER A 491 -2.38 -32.40 -21.26
C SER A 491 -1.76 -31.01 -21.12
N ASP A 492 -0.52 -30.91 -20.64
CA ASP A 492 0.21 -29.62 -20.57
C ASP A 492 0.32 -28.96 -21.96
N LYS A 493 0.37 -29.78 -23.02
CA LYS A 493 0.37 -29.34 -24.42
C LYS A 493 -0.95 -28.68 -24.83
N ASP A 494 -2.08 -29.16 -24.31
CA ASP A 494 -3.39 -28.54 -24.53
C ASP A 494 -3.50 -27.20 -23.79
N LEU A 495 -2.81 -27.04 -22.65
CA LEU A 495 -2.74 -25.79 -21.92
C LEU A 495 -1.89 -24.73 -22.65
N GLU A 496 -0.75 -25.12 -23.19
CA GLU A 496 0.06 -24.24 -24.03
C GLU A 496 -0.74 -23.77 -25.24
N LEU A 497 -1.44 -24.70 -25.91
CA LEU A 497 -2.25 -24.39 -27.08
C LEU A 497 -3.40 -23.43 -26.74
N LEU A 498 -4.06 -23.61 -25.59
CA LEU A 498 -5.13 -22.72 -25.13
C LEU A 498 -4.59 -21.34 -24.71
N THR A 499 -3.40 -21.32 -24.11
CA THR A 499 -2.71 -20.06 -23.75
C THR A 499 -2.33 -19.28 -25.02
N GLU A 500 -1.84 -19.97 -26.04
CA GLU A 500 -1.50 -19.39 -27.34
C GLU A 500 -2.75 -18.91 -28.09
N LEU A 501 -3.82 -19.69 -28.07
CA LEU A 501 -5.11 -19.31 -28.66
C LEU A 501 -5.68 -18.06 -27.96
N VAL A 502 -5.64 -17.98 -26.64
CA VAL A 502 -6.07 -16.79 -25.88
C VAL A 502 -5.21 -15.58 -26.21
N ARG A 503 -3.88 -15.74 -26.33
CA ARG A 503 -3.00 -14.64 -26.78
C ARG A 503 -3.37 -14.16 -28.19
N LYS A 504 -3.64 -15.10 -29.11
CA LYS A 504 -4.06 -14.79 -30.47
C LYS A 504 -5.40 -14.05 -30.50
N THR A 505 -6.42 -14.54 -29.81
CA THR A 505 -7.73 -13.89 -29.74
C THR A 505 -7.64 -12.49 -29.12
N LEU A 506 -6.87 -12.30 -28.04
CA LEU A 506 -6.65 -10.98 -27.45
C LEU A 506 -5.92 -10.02 -28.41
N SER A 507 -5.03 -10.54 -29.26
CA SER A 507 -4.35 -9.73 -30.29
C SER A 507 -5.26 -9.34 -31.45
N GLU A 508 -6.25 -10.17 -31.79
CA GLU A 508 -7.21 -9.97 -32.88
C GLU A 508 -8.41 -9.10 -32.48
N MET A 509 -8.73 -8.99 -31.18
CA MET A 509 -9.74 -8.07 -30.64
C MET A 509 -9.34 -6.58 -30.71
N LYS A 510 -8.22 -6.23 -31.37
CA LYS A 510 -7.73 -4.85 -31.58
C LYS A 510 -8.51 -4.06 -32.67
N ALA A 511 -9.81 -4.32 -32.85
CA ALA A 511 -10.67 -3.55 -33.77
C ALA A 511 -11.52 -2.53 -33.01
#